data_AF-A0A2S3VV92-F1
#
_entry.id   AF-A0A2S3VV92-F1
#
_cell.length_a   1.000
_cell.length_b   1.000
_cell.length_c   1.000
_cell.angle_alpha   90.00
_cell.angle_beta   90.00
_cell.angle_gamma   90.00
#
_symmetry.space_group_name_H-M   'P 1'
#
loop_
_entity.id
_entity.type
_entity.pdbx_description
1 polymer ?
#
loop_
_entity_poly.entity_id
_entity_poly.type
_entity_poly.pdbx_seq_one_letter_code
_entity_poly.pdbx_strand_id
1 'polypeptide(L)'
;MIGLLGQKESMEFMRLGVVYVHLLACCVAIGLVFASDVAMVKDLLKGRVSSGHDNDHMASLQKSVSNALLFLWITGAAIIGIDYLDKGMTYFANPKLQAKVIIVLLLTFNGMLLHRYVLPAMLKAGSLLDLHVNVRMFALFSGALSGVSWLYAAMLGVGRPLAWKYSLTELLMAYPVLIVLGFAMMLALTQWARSRSAAAPAEETWLFAGIPAR
;
A
#
# COMPACT_ATOMS: atom_id res chain seq x y z
N MET A 1 0.43 -45.99 16.56
CA MET A 1 1.20 -45.43 15.43
C MET A 1 0.31 -44.75 14.38
N ILE A 2 -0.88 -45.30 14.07
CA ILE A 2 -1.83 -44.72 13.09
C ILE A 2 -2.42 -43.35 13.51
N GLY A 3 -2.76 -43.15 14.78
CA GLY A 3 -3.32 -41.85 15.25
C GLY A 3 -2.33 -40.67 15.23
N LEU A 4 -1.03 -40.94 15.41
CA LEU A 4 0.02 -39.92 15.43
C LEU A 4 0.35 -39.42 14.01
N LEU A 5 0.23 -40.30 13.01
CA LEU A 5 0.37 -39.94 11.60
C LEU A 5 -0.83 -39.12 11.12
N GLY A 6 -2.05 -39.54 11.45
CA GLY A 6 -3.27 -38.78 11.12
C GLY A 6 -3.31 -37.39 11.77
N GLN A 7 -2.77 -37.24 12.98
CA GLN A 7 -2.65 -35.94 13.65
C GLN A 7 -1.60 -35.03 13.02
N LYS A 8 -0.48 -35.56 12.52
CA LYS A 8 0.52 -34.77 11.79
C LYS A 8 -0.01 -34.32 10.43
N GLU A 9 -0.65 -35.21 9.68
CA GLU A 9 -1.24 -34.87 8.39
C GLU A 9 -2.33 -33.81 8.53
N SER A 10 -3.21 -33.92 9.52
CA SER A 10 -4.26 -32.91 9.75
C SER A 10 -3.69 -31.52 10.08
N MET A 11 -2.60 -31.45 10.84
CA MET A 11 -1.91 -30.19 11.15
C MET A 11 -1.26 -29.57 9.90
N GLU A 12 -0.65 -30.38 9.03
CA GLU A 12 -0.11 -29.90 7.75
C GLU A 12 -1.22 -29.38 6.82
N PHE A 13 -2.34 -30.07 6.71
CA PHE A 13 -3.49 -29.59 5.92
C PHE A 13 -4.06 -28.29 6.48
N MET A 14 -4.20 -28.18 7.81
CA MET A 14 -4.63 -26.94 8.46
C MET A 14 -3.66 -25.79 8.16
N ARG A 15 -2.36 -26.04 8.31
CA ARG A 15 -1.30 -25.07 8.01
C ARG A 15 -1.36 -24.60 6.56
N LEU A 16 -1.47 -25.53 5.60
CA LEU A 16 -1.62 -25.23 4.18
C LEU A 16 -2.87 -24.42 3.90
N GLY A 17 -4.01 -24.76 4.54
CA GLY A 17 -5.26 -24.02 4.43
C GLY A 17 -5.14 -22.57 4.90
N VAL A 18 -4.54 -22.35 6.08
CA VAL A 18 -4.32 -20.98 6.61
C VAL A 18 -3.37 -20.19 5.70
N VAL A 19 -2.29 -20.79 5.24
CA VAL A 19 -1.35 -20.15 4.28
C VAL A 19 -2.07 -19.78 2.99
N TYR A 20 -2.91 -20.67 2.46
CA TYR A 20 -3.68 -20.41 1.25
C TYR A 20 -4.63 -19.21 1.41
N VAL A 21 -5.41 -19.17 2.50
CA VAL A 21 -6.29 -18.05 2.83
C VAL A 21 -5.50 -16.74 3.01
N HIS A 22 -4.34 -16.80 3.67
CA HIS A 22 -3.47 -15.63 3.84
C HIS A 22 -2.96 -15.08 2.50
N LEU A 23 -2.56 -15.97 1.57
CA LEU A 23 -2.10 -15.57 0.24
C LEU A 23 -3.24 -14.96 -0.59
N LEU A 24 -4.45 -15.53 -0.55
CA LEU A 24 -5.62 -14.95 -1.21
C LEU A 24 -5.93 -13.55 -0.67
N ALA A 25 -5.95 -13.39 0.66
CA ALA A 25 -6.12 -12.09 1.29
C ALA A 25 -5.02 -11.10 0.88
N CYS A 26 -3.78 -11.57 0.76
CA CYS A 26 -2.66 -10.76 0.31
C CYS A 26 -2.85 -10.28 -1.13
N CYS A 27 -3.29 -11.15 -2.05
CA CYS A 27 -3.60 -10.79 -3.43
C CYS A 27 -4.72 -9.75 -3.52
N VAL A 28 -5.80 -9.92 -2.76
CA VAL A 28 -6.92 -8.96 -2.71
C VAL A 28 -6.44 -7.62 -2.16
N ALA A 29 -5.65 -7.62 -1.08
CA ALA A 29 -5.12 -6.41 -0.47
C ALA A 29 -4.22 -5.62 -1.45
N ILE A 30 -3.29 -6.31 -2.13
CA ILE A 30 -2.43 -5.69 -3.15
C ILE A 30 -3.28 -5.11 -4.29
N GLY A 31 -4.30 -5.83 -4.76
CA GLY A 31 -5.20 -5.35 -5.80
C GLY A 31 -5.92 -4.06 -5.40
N LEU A 32 -6.43 -3.99 -4.16
CA LEU A 32 -7.09 -2.79 -3.62
C LEU A 32 -6.12 -1.61 -3.46
N VAL A 33 -4.92 -1.85 -2.94
CA VAL A 33 -3.87 -0.82 -2.79
C VAL A 33 -3.46 -0.30 -4.16
N PHE A 34 -3.20 -1.19 -5.11
CA PHE A 34 -2.80 -0.81 -6.46
C PHE A 34 -3.90 -0.04 -7.18
N ALA A 35 -5.17 -0.43 -7.01
CA ALA A 35 -6.30 0.31 -7.54
C ALA A 35 -6.38 1.73 -6.94
N SER A 36 -6.14 1.87 -5.63
CA SER A 36 -6.09 3.17 -4.95
C SER A 36 -4.93 4.05 -5.45
N ASP A 37 -3.73 3.48 -5.61
CA ASP A 37 -2.55 4.20 -6.09
C ASP A 37 -2.75 4.65 -7.55
N VAL A 38 -3.35 3.80 -8.39
CA VAL A 38 -3.69 4.13 -9.79
C VAL A 38 -4.77 5.22 -9.86
N ALA A 39 -5.79 5.17 -9.00
CA ALA A 39 -6.81 6.22 -8.93
C ALA A 39 -6.16 7.57 -8.57
N MET A 40 -5.31 7.57 -7.53
CA MET A 40 -4.55 8.75 -7.12
C MET A 40 -3.69 9.33 -8.25
N VAL A 41 -2.96 8.49 -9.00
CA VAL A 41 -2.16 8.94 -10.14
C VAL A 41 -3.04 9.45 -11.28
N LYS A 42 -4.15 8.77 -11.60
CA LYS A 42 -5.09 9.23 -12.64
C LYS A 42 -5.67 10.60 -12.33
N ASP A 43 -6.00 10.87 -11.07
CA ASP A 43 -6.51 12.16 -10.61
C ASP A 43 -5.44 13.26 -10.74
N LEU A 44 -4.19 12.94 -10.39
CA LEU A 44 -3.06 13.84 -10.63
C LEU A 44 -2.87 14.16 -12.11
N LEU A 45 -3.01 13.16 -13.00
CA LEU A 45 -2.80 13.32 -14.45
C LEU A 45 -3.92 14.09 -15.16
N LYS A 46 -5.16 14.01 -14.68
CA LYS A 46 -6.31 14.67 -15.31
C LYS A 46 -6.42 16.15 -14.96
N GLY A 47 -5.77 16.63 -13.90
CA GLY A 47 -5.73 18.05 -13.52
C GLY A 47 -7.10 18.69 -13.25
N ARG A 48 -8.19 17.92 -13.20
CA ARG A 48 -9.57 18.38 -13.03
C ARG A 48 -10.26 17.56 -11.95
N VAL A 49 -10.63 18.30 -10.90
CA VAL A 49 -11.87 18.21 -10.10
C VAL A 49 -12.25 16.80 -9.67
N SER A 50 -11.89 16.46 -8.44
CA SER A 50 -12.68 15.52 -7.65
C SER A 50 -14.03 16.20 -7.39
N SER A 51 -14.98 15.99 -8.29
CA SER A 51 -16.39 16.28 -8.03
C SER A 51 -16.75 15.49 -6.77
N GLY A 52 -17.40 16.12 -5.79
CA GLY A 52 -17.58 15.62 -4.41
C GLY A 52 -18.22 14.23 -4.22
N HIS A 53 -18.43 13.46 -5.28
CA HIS A 53 -18.89 12.07 -5.30
C HIS A 53 -17.76 11.03 -5.15
N ASP A 54 -16.49 11.36 -5.47
CA ASP A 54 -15.36 10.40 -5.43
C ASP A 54 -14.62 10.35 -4.06
N ASN A 55 -14.88 11.32 -3.18
CA ASN A 55 -14.25 11.36 -1.86
C ASN A 55 -14.72 10.22 -0.95
N ASP A 56 -15.98 9.81 -1.07
CA ASP A 56 -16.53 8.64 -0.37
C ASP A 56 -15.95 7.33 -0.92
N HIS A 57 -15.64 7.29 -2.22
CA HIS A 57 -14.96 6.17 -2.85
C HIS A 57 -13.52 6.02 -2.32
N MET A 58 -12.76 7.11 -2.17
CA MET A 58 -11.42 7.08 -1.60
C MET A 58 -11.41 6.62 -0.13
N ALA A 59 -12.35 7.14 0.68
CA ALA A 59 -12.47 6.74 2.09
C ALA A 59 -12.88 5.27 2.23
N SER A 60 -13.81 4.78 1.38
CA SER A 60 -14.22 3.37 1.38
C SER A 60 -13.10 2.43 0.92
N LEU A 61 -12.30 2.81 -0.09
CA LEU A 61 -11.13 2.06 -0.53
C LEU A 61 -10.09 1.95 0.59
N GLN A 62 -9.77 3.05 1.27
CA GLN A 62 -8.82 3.02 2.39
C GLN A 62 -9.32 2.19 3.57
N LYS A 63 -10.63 2.24 3.86
CA LYS A 63 -11.25 1.37 4.86
C LYS A 63 -11.16 -0.10 4.44
N SER A 64 -11.35 -0.39 3.15
CA SER A 64 -11.19 -1.74 2.58
C SER A 64 -9.75 -2.25 2.72
N VAL A 65 -8.74 -1.41 2.41
CA VAL A 65 -7.32 -1.73 2.63
C VAL A 65 -7.01 -1.97 4.11
N SER A 66 -7.53 -1.13 5.01
CA SER A 66 -7.36 -1.31 6.46
C SER A 66 -7.96 -2.65 6.95
N ASN A 67 -9.14 -3.01 6.45
CA ASN A 67 -9.77 -4.29 6.78
C ASN A 67 -8.96 -5.48 6.22
N ALA A 68 -8.45 -5.37 5.00
CA ALA A 68 -7.58 -6.39 4.42
C ALA A 68 -6.28 -6.56 5.22
N LEU A 69 -5.69 -5.46 5.69
CA LEU A 69 -4.51 -5.49 6.57
C LEU A 69 -4.81 -6.16 7.91
N LEU A 70 -5.98 -5.89 8.52
CA LEU A 70 -6.42 -6.56 9.74
C LEU A 70 -6.55 -8.08 9.53
N PHE A 71 -7.16 -8.50 8.41
CA PHE A 71 -7.31 -9.92 8.10
C PHE A 71 -5.94 -10.60 7.86
N LEU A 72 -5.00 -9.90 7.24
CA LEU A 72 -3.62 -10.37 7.08
C LEU A 72 -2.87 -10.49 8.41
N TRP A 73 -3.12 -9.59 9.36
CA TRP A 73 -2.60 -9.70 10.72
C TRP A 73 -3.12 -10.96 11.41
N ILE A 74 -4.44 -11.20 11.37
CA ILE A 74 -5.07 -12.38 12.00
C ILE A 74 -4.52 -13.67 11.40
N THR A 75 -4.56 -13.77 10.06
CA THR A 75 -4.07 -14.96 9.36
C THR A 75 -2.56 -15.13 9.48
N GLY A 76 -1.79 -14.04 9.49
CA GLY A 76 -0.34 -14.07 9.71
C GLY A 76 0.03 -14.54 11.12
N ALA A 77 -0.67 -14.05 12.15
CA ALA A 77 -0.50 -14.51 13.52
C ALA A 77 -0.84 -16.00 13.68
N ALA A 78 -1.90 -16.47 12.99
CA ALA A 78 -2.24 -17.89 12.96
C ALA A 78 -1.12 -18.75 12.35
N ILE A 79 -0.52 -18.32 11.23
CA ILE A 79 0.63 -19.03 10.62
C ILE A 79 1.81 -19.09 11.59
N ILE A 80 2.14 -17.96 12.23
CA ILE A 80 3.23 -17.89 13.21
C ILE A 80 2.97 -18.83 14.39
N GLY A 81 1.73 -18.87 14.90
CA GLY A 81 1.33 -19.76 15.99
C GLY A 81 1.48 -21.24 15.62
N ILE A 82 1.02 -21.64 14.43
CA ILE A 82 1.14 -23.02 13.95
C ILE A 82 2.60 -23.40 13.74
N ASP A 83 3.39 -22.55 13.08
CA ASP A 83 4.82 -22.80 12.84
C ASP A 83 5.65 -22.79 14.13
N TYR A 84 5.25 -21.99 15.13
CA TYR A 84 5.89 -21.95 16.44
C TYR A 84 5.67 -23.25 17.24
N LEU A 85 4.49 -23.85 17.16
CA LEU A 85 4.22 -25.14 17.81
C LEU A 85 5.06 -26.28 17.24
N ASP A 86 5.46 -26.18 15.96
CA ASP A 86 6.29 -27.17 15.28
C ASP A 86 7.80 -26.94 15.50
N LYS A 87 8.27 -25.69 15.35
CA LYS A 87 9.71 -25.33 15.33
C LYS A 87 10.23 -24.66 16.61
N GLY A 88 9.33 -24.30 17.54
CA GLY A 88 9.66 -23.61 18.78
C GLY A 88 10.26 -22.22 18.59
N MET A 89 11.01 -21.76 19.60
CA MET A 89 11.63 -20.43 19.64
C MET A 89 12.57 -20.12 18.46
N THR A 90 13.16 -21.14 17.84
CA THR A 90 14.08 -20.97 16.69
C THR A 90 13.39 -20.34 15.47
N TYR A 91 12.06 -20.44 15.38
CA TYR A 91 11.27 -19.83 14.31
C TYR A 91 11.36 -18.30 14.30
N PHE A 92 11.42 -17.67 15.47
CA PHE A 92 11.54 -16.21 15.59
C PHE A 92 12.90 -15.67 15.17
N ALA A 93 13.93 -16.52 15.15
CA ALA A 93 15.27 -16.15 14.67
C ALA A 93 15.35 -16.05 13.14
N ASN A 94 14.28 -16.44 12.42
CA ASN A 94 14.26 -16.37 10.96
C ASN A 94 14.25 -14.90 10.48
N PRO A 95 15.32 -14.41 9.81
CA PRO A 95 15.42 -13.01 9.37
C PRO A 95 14.28 -12.60 8.44
N LYS A 96 13.76 -13.55 7.66
CA LYS A 96 12.65 -13.34 6.74
C LYS A 96 11.34 -13.04 7.48
N LEU A 97 11.08 -13.76 8.57
CA LEU A 97 9.89 -13.55 9.39
C LEU A 97 9.96 -12.17 10.05
N GLN A 98 11.12 -11.83 10.62
CA GLN A 98 11.36 -10.53 11.26
C GLN A 98 11.15 -9.38 10.27
N ALA A 99 11.73 -9.46 9.07
CA ALA A 99 11.54 -8.47 8.02
C ALA A 99 10.06 -8.29 7.66
N LYS A 100 9.31 -9.39 7.49
CA LYS A 100 7.88 -9.34 7.17
C LYS A 100 7.08 -8.64 8.28
N VAL A 101 7.32 -8.99 9.54
CA VAL A 101 6.63 -8.37 10.69
C VAL A 101 6.96 -6.88 10.80
N ILE A 102 8.24 -6.49 10.64
CA ILE A 102 8.66 -5.09 10.66
C ILE A 102 7.95 -4.28 9.58
N ILE A 103 7.89 -4.80 8.35
CA ILE A 103 7.23 -4.12 7.23
C ILE A 103 5.72 -4.00 7.44
N VAL A 104 5.08 -5.05 7.95
CA VAL A 104 3.64 -5.03 8.24
C VAL A 104 3.33 -4.03 9.37
N LEU A 105 4.16 -3.96 10.41
CA LEU A 105 4.03 -2.93 11.47
C LEU A 105 4.18 -1.52 10.89
N LEU A 106 5.16 -1.33 10.00
CA LEU A 106 5.37 -0.06 9.32
C LEU A 106 4.16 0.32 8.46
N LEU A 107 3.59 -0.64 7.71
CA LEU A 107 2.34 -0.45 6.96
C LEU A 107 1.17 -0.04 7.85
N THR A 108 1.01 -0.69 9.00
CA THR A 108 -0.03 -0.34 9.97
C THR A 108 0.16 1.09 10.48
N PHE A 109 1.39 1.46 10.85
CA PHE A 109 1.70 2.81 11.28
C PHE A 109 1.47 3.86 10.18
N ASN A 110 1.93 3.56 8.96
CA ASN A 110 1.74 4.43 7.80
C ASN A 110 0.26 4.66 7.47
N GLY A 111 -0.54 3.59 7.47
CA GLY A 111 -1.99 3.65 7.24
C GLY A 111 -2.72 4.52 8.29
N MET A 112 -2.32 4.42 9.57
CA MET A 112 -2.88 5.28 10.62
C MET A 112 -2.57 6.76 10.39
N LEU A 113 -1.33 7.09 10.00
CA LEU A 113 -0.95 8.46 9.70
C LEU A 113 -1.69 9.01 8.47
N LEU A 114 -1.84 8.20 7.42
CA LEU A 114 -2.55 8.60 6.21
C LEU A 114 -4.04 8.89 6.52
N HIS A 115 -4.68 8.05 7.32
CA HIS A 115 -6.07 8.25 7.73
C HIS A 115 -6.25 9.48 8.63
N ARG A 116 -5.27 9.79 9.49
CA ARG A 116 -5.35 10.92 10.43
C ARG A 116 -4.99 12.27 9.80
N TYR A 117 -4.07 12.31 8.84
CA TYR A 117 -3.53 13.56 8.30
C TYR A 117 -3.90 13.82 6.84
N VAL A 118 -3.78 12.81 5.96
CA VAL A 118 -3.93 13.00 4.51
C VAL A 118 -5.40 13.03 4.10
N LEU A 119 -6.21 12.08 4.58
CA LEU A 119 -7.65 12.06 4.31
C LEU A 119 -8.37 13.37 4.66
N PRO A 120 -8.26 13.91 5.89
CA PRO A 120 -8.97 15.14 6.23
C PRO A 120 -8.45 16.35 5.47
N ALA A 121 -7.17 16.37 5.09
CA ALA A 121 -6.63 17.44 4.25
C ALA A 121 -7.17 17.36 2.82
N MET A 122 -7.25 16.16 2.23
CA MET A 122 -7.85 15.94 0.92
C MET A 122 -9.33 16.31 0.89
N LEU A 123 -10.09 15.96 1.93
CA LEU A 123 -11.50 16.34 2.05
C LEU A 123 -11.70 17.86 2.10
N LYS A 124 -10.74 18.62 2.66
CA LYS A 124 -10.79 20.08 2.74
C LYS A 124 -10.35 20.77 1.46
N ALA A 125 -9.34 20.24 0.77
CA ALA A 125 -8.78 20.85 -0.44
C ALA A 125 -9.42 20.37 -1.74
N GLY A 126 -10.13 19.23 -1.73
CA GLY A 126 -10.74 18.62 -2.91
C GLY A 126 -9.74 17.99 -3.91
N SER A 127 -8.47 18.38 -3.87
CA SER A 127 -7.42 17.89 -4.77
C SER A 127 -6.06 17.76 -4.08
N LEU A 128 -5.27 16.77 -4.50
CA LEU A 128 -3.87 16.65 -4.08
C LEU A 128 -2.99 17.79 -4.60
N LEU A 129 -3.35 18.43 -5.72
CA LEU A 129 -2.60 19.53 -6.29
C LEU A 129 -2.77 20.83 -5.50
N ASP A 130 -3.95 21.02 -4.91
CA ASP A 130 -4.34 22.18 -4.11
C ASP A 130 -3.95 22.06 -2.63
N LEU A 131 -3.42 20.88 -2.25
CA LEU A 131 -2.88 20.65 -0.92
C LEU A 131 -1.62 21.49 -0.68
N HIS A 132 -1.47 21.97 0.55
CA HIS A 132 -0.24 22.62 0.99
C HIS A 132 0.96 21.70 0.72
N VAL A 133 2.08 22.27 0.26
CA VAL A 133 3.24 21.53 -0.25
C VAL A 133 3.68 20.43 0.72
N ASN A 134 3.74 20.73 2.02
CA ASN A 134 4.15 19.77 3.05
C ASN A 134 3.22 18.55 3.14
N VAL A 135 1.91 18.76 3.09
CA VAL A 135 0.93 17.67 3.17
C VAL A 135 0.92 16.85 1.89
N ARG A 136 1.10 17.50 0.73
CA ARG A 136 1.25 16.79 -0.56
C ARG A 136 2.50 15.91 -0.57
N MET A 137 3.65 16.42 -0.13
CA MET A 137 4.89 15.64 -0.04
C MET A 137 4.72 14.44 0.89
N PHE A 138 4.05 14.63 2.03
CA PHE A 138 3.73 13.55 2.95
C PHE A 138 2.79 12.50 2.33
N ALA A 139 1.75 12.92 1.61
CA ALA A 139 0.82 12.02 0.92
C ALA A 139 1.53 11.19 -0.16
N LEU A 140 2.38 11.82 -0.99
CA LEU A 140 3.16 11.14 -2.02
C LEU A 140 4.16 10.15 -1.42
N PHE A 141 4.85 10.53 -0.34
CA PHE A 141 5.76 9.65 0.37
C PHE A 141 5.03 8.46 0.98
N SER A 142 3.90 8.72 1.65
CA SER A 142 3.09 7.69 2.29
C SER A 142 2.51 6.70 1.28
N GLY A 143 2.04 7.19 0.12
CA GLY A 143 1.57 6.33 -0.97
C GLY A 143 2.68 5.44 -1.53
N ALA A 144 3.83 6.02 -1.87
CA ALA A 144 4.99 5.26 -2.36
C ALA A 144 5.47 4.22 -1.34
N LEU A 145 5.55 4.62 -0.06
CA LEU A 145 5.93 3.73 1.04
C LEU A 145 4.93 2.56 1.19
N SER A 146 3.63 2.83 1.12
CA SER A 146 2.59 1.79 1.17
C SER A 146 2.75 0.81 0.00
N GLY A 147 2.73 1.29 -1.25
CA GLY A 147 2.81 0.45 -2.44
C GLY A 147 4.07 -0.43 -2.48
N VAL A 148 5.24 0.14 -2.17
CA VAL A 148 6.50 -0.62 -2.06
C VAL A 148 6.43 -1.67 -0.96
N SER A 149 5.89 -1.34 0.21
CA SER A 149 5.81 -2.26 1.36
C SER A 149 4.92 -3.46 1.07
N TRP A 150 3.78 -3.25 0.41
CA TRP A 150 2.87 -4.32 0.01
C TRP A 150 3.53 -5.30 -0.95
N LEU A 151 4.16 -4.79 -2.01
CA LEU A 151 4.85 -5.62 -3.00
C LEU A 151 6.08 -6.31 -2.40
N TYR A 152 6.83 -5.63 -1.54
CA TYR A 152 8.00 -6.20 -0.87
C TYR A 152 7.60 -7.32 0.10
N ALA A 153 6.55 -7.13 0.91
CA ALA A 153 6.03 -8.16 1.80
C ALA A 153 5.53 -9.40 1.03
N ALA A 154 4.92 -9.19 -0.14
CA ALA A 154 4.49 -10.26 -1.03
C ALA A 154 5.68 -11.03 -1.63
N MET A 155 6.71 -10.31 -2.11
CA MET A 155 7.95 -10.89 -2.62
C MET A 155 8.66 -11.73 -1.56
N LEU A 156 8.77 -11.21 -0.32
CA LEU A 156 9.25 -11.99 0.81
C LEU A 156 8.36 -13.22 1.02
N GLY A 157 7.04 -13.10 0.97
CA GLY A 157 6.11 -14.23 1.09
C GLY A 157 6.44 -15.41 0.16
N VAL A 158 6.65 -15.14 -1.14
CA VAL A 158 6.90 -16.17 -2.16
C VAL A 158 8.34 -16.68 -2.15
N GLY A 159 9.30 -15.87 -1.72
CA GLY A 159 10.72 -16.19 -1.74
C GLY A 159 11.17 -17.26 -0.75
N ARG A 160 10.82 -18.54 -0.97
CA ARG A 160 11.30 -19.68 -0.15
C ARG A 160 12.84 -19.76 -0.07
N PRO A 161 13.61 -19.54 -1.16
CA PRO A 161 15.08 -19.60 -1.11
C PRO A 161 15.74 -18.47 -0.30
N LEU A 162 14.99 -17.40 0.04
CA LEU A 162 15.51 -16.29 0.86
C LEU A 162 15.49 -16.61 2.36
N ALA A 163 14.74 -17.63 2.79
CA ALA A 163 14.78 -18.06 4.18
C ALA A 163 16.20 -18.57 4.50
N TRP A 164 16.87 -17.93 5.45
CA TRP A 164 18.21 -18.28 5.96
C TRP A 164 19.42 -18.06 5.02
N LYS A 165 19.20 -17.64 3.76
CA LYS A 165 20.32 -17.28 2.86
C LYS A 165 20.85 -15.86 3.06
N TYR A 166 19.99 -14.94 3.48
CA TYR A 166 20.32 -13.53 3.64
C TYR A 166 20.07 -13.10 5.08
N SER A 167 20.95 -12.23 5.57
CA SER A 167 20.78 -11.58 6.87
C SER A 167 19.59 -10.62 6.86
N LEU A 168 19.08 -10.28 8.04
CA LEU A 168 18.00 -9.30 8.20
C LEU A 168 18.38 -7.95 7.56
N THR A 169 19.64 -7.54 7.73
CA THR A 169 20.15 -6.27 7.22
C THR A 169 20.18 -6.24 5.70
N GLU A 170 20.62 -7.31 5.04
CA GLU A 170 20.61 -7.38 3.57
C GLU A 170 19.19 -7.33 3.02
N LEU A 171 18.25 -8.04 3.67
CA LEU A 171 16.83 -7.99 3.30
C LEU A 171 16.21 -6.61 3.57
N LEU A 172 16.65 -5.87 4.58
CA LEU A 172 16.10 -4.55 4.86
C LEU A 172 16.82 -3.41 4.13
N MET A 173 18.01 -3.62 3.56
CA MET A 173 18.75 -2.59 2.81
C MET A 173 18.09 -2.25 1.45
N ALA A 174 17.55 -3.26 0.76
CA ALA A 174 16.87 -3.02 -0.53
C ALA A 174 15.58 -2.21 -0.36
N TYR A 175 14.92 -2.36 0.79
CA TYR A 175 13.62 -1.74 1.08
C TYR A 175 13.62 -0.20 1.07
N PRO A 176 14.47 0.54 1.80
CA PRO A 176 14.50 2.00 1.74
C PRO A 176 14.92 2.52 0.37
N VAL A 177 15.78 1.82 -0.35
CA VAL A 177 16.16 2.18 -1.73
C VAL A 177 14.93 2.16 -2.65
N LEU A 178 14.11 1.11 -2.56
CA LEU A 178 12.86 1.01 -3.32
C LEU A 178 11.85 2.11 -2.94
N ILE A 179 11.75 2.48 -1.66
CA ILE A 179 10.89 3.59 -1.21
C ILE A 179 11.36 4.91 -1.82
N VAL A 180 12.67 5.20 -1.77
CA VAL A 180 13.23 6.43 -2.34
C VAL A 180 12.97 6.51 -3.85
N LEU A 181 13.18 5.41 -4.58
CA LEU A 181 12.90 5.34 -6.02
C LEU A 181 11.41 5.53 -6.33
N GLY A 182 10.51 4.86 -5.59
CA GLY A 182 9.07 5.03 -5.76
C GLY A 182 8.61 6.45 -5.46
N PHE A 183 9.16 7.06 -4.41
CA PHE A 183 8.86 8.45 -4.06
C PHE A 183 9.37 9.43 -5.12
N ALA A 184 10.62 9.28 -5.59
CA ALA A 184 11.18 10.10 -6.66
C ALA A 184 10.34 10.02 -7.95
N MET A 185 9.86 8.83 -8.31
CA MET A 185 8.95 8.63 -9.44
C MET A 185 7.64 9.41 -9.27
N MET A 186 7.02 9.35 -8.08
CA MET A 186 5.80 10.10 -7.78
C MET A 186 6.01 11.62 -7.80
N LEU A 187 7.17 12.10 -7.36
CA LEU A 187 7.53 13.52 -7.48
C LEU A 187 7.66 13.96 -8.94
N ALA A 188 8.36 13.17 -9.76
CA ALA A 188 8.52 13.45 -11.18
C ALA A 188 7.16 13.49 -11.90
N LEU A 189 6.27 12.52 -11.62
CA LEU A 189 4.90 12.49 -12.14
C LEU A 189 4.09 13.73 -11.73
N THR A 190 4.21 14.15 -10.46
CA THR A 190 3.49 15.32 -9.94
C THR A 190 4.01 16.64 -10.54
N GLN A 191 5.31 16.75 -10.77
CA GLN A 191 5.92 17.90 -11.45
C GLN A 191 5.50 17.94 -12.93
N TRP A 192 5.52 16.80 -13.60
CA TRP A 192 5.06 16.66 -14.98
C TRP A 192 3.59 17.06 -15.14
N ALA A 193 2.71 16.53 -14.28
CA ALA A 193 1.29 16.88 -14.28
C ALA A 193 1.07 18.39 -14.09
N ARG A 194 1.77 19.02 -13.14
CA ARG A 194 1.70 20.47 -12.92
C ARG A 194 2.16 21.29 -14.13
N SER A 195 3.26 20.89 -14.77
CA SER A 195 3.76 21.57 -15.97
C SER A 195 2.73 21.52 -17.11
N ARG A 196 1.97 20.43 -17.21
CA ARG A 196 0.92 20.25 -18.21
C ARG A 196 -0.32 21.09 -17.92
N SER A 197 -0.74 21.17 -16.66
CA SER A 197 -1.85 22.02 -16.24
C SER A 197 -1.54 23.51 -16.40
N ALA A 198 -0.29 23.94 -16.19
CA ALA A 198 0.14 25.32 -16.42
C ALA A 198 0.24 25.68 -17.92
N ALA A 199 0.45 24.68 -18.78
CA ALA A 199 0.55 24.86 -20.23
C ALA A 199 -0.79 24.75 -20.98
N ALA A 200 -1.89 24.37 -20.31
CA ALA A 200 -3.22 24.40 -20.90
C ALA A 200 -3.64 25.87 -21.11
N PRO A 201 -3.82 26.36 -22.35
CA PRO A 201 -4.17 27.74 -22.58
C PRO A 201 -5.57 28.03 -22.01
N ALA A 202 -5.76 29.23 -21.48
CA ALA A 202 -7.08 29.81 -21.19
C ALA A 202 -7.83 30.08 -22.51
N GLU A 203 -8.15 29.04 -23.26
CA GLU A 203 -8.88 29.09 -24.51
C GLU A 203 -10.33 28.72 -24.19
N GLU A 204 -11.15 29.72 -23.84
CA GLU A 204 -12.64 29.71 -24.00
C GLU A 204 -13.31 30.94 -23.36
N THR A 205 -12.62 31.73 -22.52
CA THR A 205 -13.24 32.91 -21.87
C THR A 205 -13.36 34.13 -22.80
N TRP A 206 -12.60 34.21 -23.90
CA TRP A 206 -12.57 35.39 -24.77
C TRP A 206 -13.60 35.38 -25.92
N LEU A 207 -14.26 34.25 -26.19
CA LEU A 207 -15.25 34.16 -27.27
C LEU A 207 -16.61 34.81 -26.93
N PHE A 208 -16.87 35.15 -25.66
CA PHE A 208 -18.13 35.76 -25.22
C PHE A 208 -18.00 37.22 -24.76
N ALA A 209 -16.80 37.80 -24.76
CA ALA A 209 -16.56 39.15 -24.25
C ALA A 209 -16.68 40.27 -25.30
N GLY A 210 -17.14 39.98 -26.52
CA GLY A 210 -16.97 40.87 -27.66
C GLY A 210 -18.18 41.03 -28.58
N ILE A 211 -19.39 41.31 -28.08
CA ILE A 211 -20.43 41.98 -28.89
C ILE A 211 -21.17 43.02 -28.02
N PRO A 212 -20.77 44.29 -28.02
CA PRO A 212 -21.66 45.37 -27.61
C PRO A 212 -22.70 45.57 -28.71
N ALA A 213 -23.96 45.21 -28.45
CA ALA A 213 -25.09 45.60 -29.29
C ALA A 213 -25.21 47.12 -29.28
N ARG A 214 -24.99 47.74 -30.44
CA ARG A 214 -25.30 49.14 -30.73
C ARG A 214 -26.71 49.23 -31.29
#